data_AF-A0A965RCF2-F1
#
_entry.id   AF-A0A965RCF2-F1
#
_cell.length_a   1.000
_cell.length_b   1.000
_cell.length_c   1.000
_cell.angle_alpha   90.00
_cell.angle_beta   90.00
_cell.angle_gamma   90.00
#
_symmetry.space_group_name_H-M   'P 1'
#
loop_
_entity.id
_entity.type
_entity.pdbx_description
1 polymer ?
#
loop_
_entity_poly.entity_id
_entity_poly.type
_entity_poly.pdbx_seq_one_letter_code
_entity_poly.pdbx_strand_id
1 'polypeptide(L)'
;EGGNLGCTQRGRVEYALAGGRINTDFIDNSAGVNTSDVEVNLKILTSGIEARGRLRRKDRDRLLSSLTDEVAALVLRNNYLQSQALSTLELQSAERLPELRGVIRELERSGELDRVVENLPDEETLTSRRKHGIGLTRPELAVVLAYSKISLNRQLIESDLPEDRYFAAELARYFPSAVRRRFEKDIGHHKLRREIITTAVTNSLINRMGPSFVLRARAESGAAAADVARAYNIAREILGMRDVWSKLEALDNRVPSRAQYVAYADTARLLRHLTLWLLRHRRASLNVDQSVRELSAPMQALRAAVPQALSGSPAERYRLALAELGQAGLPAPLAATLAELRVLDNALDILECASTMRQGVGETAKTWFAVTAALKLDWLEDQISSLAVDSTLQATARIGLREASRALERKIVGRVMASGGLERWRTHRGSTLAEWERTVAEIAGHGASDFASLSVCLD
;
A
#
# COMPACT_ATOMS: atom_id res chain seq x y z
N GLU A 1 -11.50 21.07 -13.43
CA GLU A 1 -11.75 22.52 -13.27
C GLU A 1 -10.45 23.30 -13.37
N GLY A 2 -10.34 24.26 -14.30
CA GLY A 2 -9.13 25.08 -14.44
C GLY A 2 -9.12 26.33 -13.55
N GLY A 3 -10.27 27.00 -13.41
CA GLY A 3 -10.42 28.17 -12.54
C GLY A 3 -10.62 27.80 -11.07
N ASN A 4 -10.15 28.65 -10.16
CA ASN A 4 -10.38 28.49 -8.72
C ASN A 4 -11.87 28.68 -8.39
N LEU A 5 -12.43 27.77 -7.62
CA LEU A 5 -13.81 27.79 -7.12
C LEU A 5 -14.86 28.00 -8.23
N GLY A 6 -14.60 27.46 -9.43
CA GLY A 6 -15.50 27.60 -10.59
C GLY A 6 -16.87 26.93 -10.40
N CYS A 7 -16.96 25.95 -9.51
CA CYS A 7 -18.22 25.34 -9.05
C CYS A 7 -18.22 25.27 -7.52
N THR A 8 -19.39 25.40 -6.91
CA THR A 8 -19.52 25.13 -5.47
C THR A 8 -19.29 23.65 -5.21
N GLN A 9 -18.79 23.30 -4.02
CA GLN A 9 -18.56 21.89 -3.67
C GLN A 9 -19.85 21.06 -3.78
N ARG A 10 -20.99 21.61 -3.34
CA ARG A 10 -22.30 20.97 -3.49
C ARG A 10 -22.68 20.71 -4.94
N GLY A 11 -22.43 21.67 -5.84
CA GLY A 11 -22.68 21.50 -7.28
C GLY A 11 -21.79 20.43 -7.91
N ARG A 12 -20.52 20.33 -7.48
CA ARG A 12 -19.63 19.24 -7.92
C ARG A 12 -20.15 17.87 -7.50
N VAL A 13 -20.60 17.74 -6.25
CA VAL A 13 -21.17 16.50 -5.71
C VAL A 13 -22.45 16.13 -6.44
N GLU A 14 -23.36 17.07 -6.67
CA GLU A 14 -24.59 16.86 -7.43
C GLU A 14 -24.31 16.37 -8.86
N TYR A 15 -23.41 17.05 -9.59
CA TYR A 15 -23.00 16.63 -10.93
C TYR A 15 -22.35 15.23 -10.93
N ALA A 16 -21.51 14.94 -9.94
CA ALA A 16 -20.88 13.62 -9.80
C ALA A 16 -21.91 12.50 -9.52
N LEU A 17 -22.91 12.77 -8.66
CA LEU A 17 -23.99 11.82 -8.38
C LEU A 17 -24.89 11.57 -9.60
N ALA A 18 -25.01 12.55 -10.50
CA ALA A 18 -25.70 12.41 -11.79
C ALA A 18 -24.87 11.66 -12.86
N GLY A 19 -23.69 11.13 -12.51
CA GLY A 19 -22.81 10.40 -13.42
C GLY A 19 -21.77 11.27 -14.14
N GLY A 20 -21.72 12.57 -13.82
CA GLY A 20 -20.69 13.48 -14.29
C GLY A 20 -19.30 13.14 -13.73
N ARG A 21 -18.25 13.44 -14.49
CA ARG A 21 -16.86 13.27 -14.04
C ARG A 21 -16.23 14.62 -13.75
N ILE A 22 -15.87 14.86 -12.49
CA ILE A 22 -15.28 16.13 -12.04
C ILE A 22 -14.36 15.89 -10.83
N ASN A 23 -13.26 16.62 -10.76
CA ASN A 23 -12.45 16.76 -9.54
C ASN A 23 -12.63 18.18 -8.97
N THR A 24 -12.14 18.41 -7.76
CA THR A 24 -11.99 19.77 -7.24
C THR A 24 -10.89 20.52 -8.01
N ASP A 25 -11.02 21.84 -8.05
CA ASP A 25 -10.05 22.76 -8.63
C ASP A 25 -8.64 22.55 -8.07
N PHE A 26 -8.48 22.42 -6.74
CA PHE A 26 -7.18 22.20 -6.11
C PHE A 26 -6.48 20.87 -6.50
N ILE A 27 -7.17 19.97 -7.20
CA ILE A 27 -6.56 18.81 -7.85
C ILE A 27 -6.18 19.16 -9.30
N ASP A 28 -7.14 19.67 -10.07
CA ASP A 28 -7.00 19.85 -11.52
C ASP A 28 -6.11 21.03 -11.92
N ASN A 29 -5.99 22.08 -11.09
CA ASN A 29 -5.18 23.26 -11.35
C ASN A 29 -3.89 23.33 -10.49
N SER A 30 -3.56 22.24 -9.79
CA SER A 30 -2.44 22.22 -8.82
C SER A 30 -1.05 22.37 -9.46
N ALA A 31 -0.93 22.22 -10.78
CA ALA A 31 0.32 22.35 -11.52
C ALA A 31 1.00 23.72 -11.33
N GLY A 32 0.23 24.81 -11.23
CA GLY A 32 0.79 26.14 -11.00
C GLY A 32 1.49 26.25 -9.64
N VAL A 33 0.81 25.80 -8.58
CA VAL A 33 1.37 25.76 -7.22
C VAL A 33 2.58 24.84 -7.16
N ASN A 34 2.50 23.66 -7.77
CA ASN A 34 3.62 22.72 -7.79
C ASN A 34 4.84 23.27 -8.54
N THR A 35 4.64 23.98 -9.65
CA THR A 35 5.74 24.62 -10.40
C THR A 35 6.43 25.66 -9.52
N SER A 36 5.67 26.48 -8.80
CA SER A 36 6.19 27.47 -7.86
C SER A 36 7.03 26.82 -6.75
N ASP A 37 6.56 25.71 -6.17
CA ASP A 37 7.30 24.97 -5.13
C ASP A 37 8.66 24.44 -5.65
N VAL A 38 8.68 23.87 -6.86
CA VAL A 38 9.93 23.41 -7.49
C VAL A 38 10.88 24.58 -7.78
N GLU A 39 10.35 25.69 -8.29
CA GLU A 39 11.11 26.90 -8.57
C GLU A 39 11.73 27.51 -7.31
N VAL A 40 10.94 27.66 -6.24
CA VAL A 40 11.40 28.21 -4.96
C VAL A 40 12.49 27.33 -4.36
N ASN A 41 12.29 26.01 -4.33
CA ASN A 41 13.29 25.09 -3.79
C ASN A 41 14.59 25.09 -4.62
N LEU A 42 14.52 25.22 -5.95
CA LEU A 42 15.70 25.42 -6.80
C LEU A 42 16.41 26.75 -6.50
N LYS A 43 15.67 27.83 -6.27
CA LYS A 43 16.22 29.14 -5.91
C LYS A 43 16.89 29.10 -4.54
N ILE A 44 16.30 28.46 -3.53
CA ILE A 44 16.89 28.29 -2.20
C ILE A 44 18.23 27.54 -2.31
N LEU A 45 18.25 26.41 -3.01
CA LEU A 45 19.46 25.62 -3.24
C LEU A 45 20.56 26.46 -3.91
N THR A 46 20.24 27.07 -5.04
CA THR A 46 21.23 27.80 -5.85
C THR A 46 21.71 29.09 -5.21
N SER A 47 20.87 29.78 -4.44
CA SER A 47 21.26 30.98 -3.69
C SER A 47 22.30 30.66 -2.62
N GLY A 48 22.19 29.50 -1.96
CA GLY A 48 23.22 29.05 -1.01
C GLY A 48 24.57 28.79 -1.68
N ILE A 49 24.58 28.24 -2.89
CA ILE A 49 25.79 27.96 -3.66
C ILE A 49 26.43 29.26 -4.17
N GLU A 50 25.62 30.20 -4.63
CA GLU A 50 26.05 31.53 -5.06
C GLU A 50 26.68 32.31 -3.89
N ALA A 51 26.07 32.29 -2.70
CA ALA A 51 26.61 32.95 -1.52
C ALA A 51 27.99 32.42 -1.12
N ARG A 52 28.32 31.17 -1.46
CA ARG A 52 29.66 30.57 -1.27
C ARG A 52 30.63 30.84 -2.43
N GLY A 53 30.25 31.63 -3.43
CA GLY A 53 31.06 31.95 -4.60
C GLY A 53 31.21 30.80 -5.61
N ARG A 54 30.47 29.69 -5.45
CA ARG A 54 30.63 28.47 -6.27
C ARG A 54 29.73 28.44 -7.52
N LEU A 55 28.83 29.42 -7.67
CA LEU A 55 27.95 29.57 -8.82
C LEU A 55 27.72 31.07 -9.09
N ARG A 56 28.09 31.55 -10.28
CA ARG A 56 27.82 32.94 -10.67
C ARG A 56 26.35 33.12 -11.04
N ARG A 57 25.76 34.28 -10.73
CA ARG A 57 24.37 34.66 -11.06
C ARG A 57 23.97 34.29 -12.50
N LYS A 58 24.78 34.71 -13.49
CA LYS A 58 24.56 34.44 -14.92
C LYS A 58 24.53 32.95 -15.26
N ASP A 59 25.38 32.15 -14.61
CA ASP A 59 25.44 30.70 -14.83
C ASP A 59 24.26 29.99 -14.15
N ARG A 60 23.78 30.51 -13.01
CA ARG A 60 22.54 30.04 -12.38
C ARG A 60 21.34 30.31 -13.27
N ASP A 61 21.20 31.52 -13.82
CA ASP A 61 20.00 31.87 -14.60
C ASP A 61 19.91 31.02 -15.87
N ARG A 62 21.06 30.77 -16.53
CA ARG A 62 21.16 29.80 -17.64
C ARG A 62 20.81 28.39 -17.20
N LEU A 63 21.28 27.95 -16.04
CA LEU A 63 20.92 26.65 -15.49
C LEU A 63 19.40 26.57 -15.29
N LEU A 64 18.79 27.50 -14.56
CA LEU A 64 17.34 27.47 -14.28
C LEU A 64 16.52 27.44 -15.58
N SER A 65 16.89 28.24 -16.57
CA SER A 65 16.24 28.22 -17.89
C SER A 65 16.39 26.87 -18.61
N SER A 66 17.49 26.15 -18.42
CA SER A 66 17.69 24.82 -19.02
C SER A 66 16.90 23.70 -18.33
N LEU A 67 16.33 23.95 -17.14
CA LEU A 67 15.60 22.94 -16.37
C LEU A 67 14.11 22.88 -16.71
N THR A 68 13.58 23.79 -17.53
CA THR A 68 12.15 23.96 -17.79
C THR A 68 11.43 22.65 -18.13
N ASP A 69 11.94 21.88 -19.09
CA ASP A 69 11.29 20.64 -19.53
C ASP A 69 11.30 19.56 -18.44
N GLU A 70 12.40 19.43 -17.69
CA GLU A 70 12.50 18.45 -16.60
C GLU A 70 11.60 18.87 -15.41
N VAL A 71 11.50 20.15 -15.10
CA VAL A 71 10.56 20.67 -14.09
C VAL A 71 9.12 20.41 -14.51
N ALA A 72 8.77 20.67 -15.78
CA ALA A 72 7.43 20.39 -16.31
C ALA A 72 7.10 18.89 -16.18
N ALA A 73 8.04 17.99 -16.51
CA ALA A 73 7.85 16.55 -16.36
C ALA A 73 7.63 16.13 -14.89
N LEU A 74 8.38 16.71 -13.94
CA LEU A 74 8.21 16.46 -12.50
C LEU A 74 6.82 16.92 -12.01
N VAL A 75 6.38 18.10 -12.42
CA VAL A 75 5.07 18.66 -12.06
C VAL A 75 3.93 17.81 -12.65
N LEU A 76 4.02 17.43 -13.92
CA LEU A 76 3.04 16.56 -14.58
C LEU A 76 2.97 15.20 -13.90
N ARG A 77 4.13 14.64 -13.52
CA ARG A 77 4.19 13.37 -12.80
C ARG A 77 3.45 13.44 -11.46
N ASN A 78 3.65 14.51 -10.69
CA ASN A 78 2.96 14.67 -9.41
C ASN A 78 1.44 14.78 -9.59
N ASN A 79 0.99 15.60 -10.54
CA ASN A 79 -0.44 15.79 -10.85
C ASN A 79 -1.11 14.50 -11.33
N TYR A 80 -0.42 13.76 -12.20
CA TYR A 80 -0.86 12.45 -12.70
C TYR A 80 -1.14 11.48 -11.55
N LEU A 81 -0.21 11.35 -10.59
CA LEU A 81 -0.34 10.41 -9.47
C LEU A 81 -1.52 10.76 -8.54
N GLN A 82 -1.83 12.04 -8.37
CA GLN A 82 -2.99 12.45 -7.56
C GLN A 82 -4.32 12.09 -8.23
N SER A 83 -4.43 12.36 -9.52
CA SER A 83 -5.62 12.00 -10.31
C SER A 83 -5.81 10.49 -10.41
N GLN A 84 -4.71 9.74 -10.51
CA GLN A 84 -4.71 8.29 -10.46
C GLN A 84 -5.19 7.77 -9.10
N ALA A 85 -4.68 8.33 -8.00
CA ALA A 85 -5.09 7.95 -6.65
C ALA A 85 -6.61 8.10 -6.46
N LEU A 86 -7.18 9.22 -6.91
CA LEU A 86 -8.63 9.46 -6.85
C LEU A 86 -9.43 8.48 -7.69
N SER A 87 -8.93 8.10 -8.87
CA SER A 87 -9.62 7.15 -9.74
C SER A 87 -9.62 5.73 -9.18
N THR A 88 -8.52 5.30 -8.57
CA THR A 88 -8.46 4.03 -7.84
C THR A 88 -9.35 4.06 -6.60
N LEU A 89 -9.39 5.17 -5.87
CA LEU A 89 -10.25 5.32 -4.69
C LEU A 89 -11.74 5.31 -5.03
N GLU A 90 -12.14 6.00 -6.10
CA GLU A 90 -13.51 6.04 -6.60
C GLU A 90 -14.03 4.64 -6.91
N LEU A 91 -13.22 3.81 -7.59
CA LEU A 91 -13.59 2.42 -7.91
C LEU A 91 -13.94 1.59 -6.66
N GLN A 92 -13.28 1.87 -5.53
CA GLN A 92 -13.48 1.14 -4.27
C GLN A 92 -14.30 1.92 -3.24
N SER A 93 -14.82 3.09 -3.61
CA SER A 93 -15.37 4.07 -2.66
C SER A 93 -16.59 3.53 -1.90
N ALA A 94 -17.47 2.81 -2.59
CA ALA A 94 -18.67 2.22 -1.99
C ALA A 94 -18.32 1.11 -0.98
N GLU A 95 -17.47 0.17 -1.40
CA GLU A 95 -17.01 -0.93 -0.55
C GLU A 95 -16.24 -0.42 0.67
N ARG A 96 -15.39 0.60 0.47
CA ARG A 96 -14.51 1.18 1.50
C ARG A 96 -15.13 2.36 2.25
N LEU A 97 -16.41 2.66 2.04
CA LEU A 97 -17.09 3.77 2.72
C LEU A 97 -16.96 3.72 4.24
N PRO A 98 -17.05 2.55 4.93
CA PRO A 98 -16.82 2.50 6.36
C PRO A 98 -15.42 2.97 6.78
N GLU A 99 -14.39 2.69 5.97
CA GLU A 99 -13.01 3.14 6.22
C GLU A 99 -12.87 4.64 6.00
N LEU A 100 -13.45 5.16 4.92
CA LEU A 100 -13.41 6.59 4.58
C LEU A 100 -14.17 7.43 5.61
N ARG A 101 -15.32 6.94 6.08
CA ARG A 101 -16.05 7.53 7.22
C ARG A 101 -15.20 7.56 8.49
N GLY A 102 -14.44 6.49 8.75
CA GLY A 102 -13.50 6.46 9.87
C GLY A 102 -12.42 7.54 9.78
N VAL A 103 -11.91 7.81 8.57
CA VAL A 103 -10.94 8.88 8.33
C VAL A 103 -11.55 10.26 8.61
N ILE A 104 -12.75 10.54 8.09
CA ILE A 104 -13.45 11.82 8.34
C ILE A 104 -13.60 12.05 9.85
N ARG A 105 -14.11 11.04 10.58
CA ARG A 105 -14.30 11.15 12.03
C ARG A 105 -13.00 11.39 12.80
N GLU A 106 -11.91 10.74 12.43
CA GLU A 106 -10.64 10.99 13.09
C GLU A 106 -10.13 12.40 12.83
N LEU A 107 -10.17 12.86 11.58
CA LEU A 107 -9.70 14.19 11.22
C LEU A 107 -10.51 15.29 11.92
N GLU A 108 -11.81 15.09 12.13
CA GLU A 108 -12.63 15.98 12.95
C GLU A 108 -12.26 15.90 14.43
N ARG A 109 -12.05 14.68 14.95
CA ARG A 109 -11.65 14.47 16.35
C ARG A 109 -10.30 15.11 16.66
N SER A 110 -9.38 15.16 15.70
CA SER A 110 -8.09 15.85 15.83
C SER A 110 -8.18 17.36 15.56
N GLY A 111 -9.35 17.89 15.21
CA GLY A 111 -9.56 19.30 14.87
C GLY A 111 -8.93 19.72 13.54
N GLU A 112 -8.57 18.76 12.70
CA GLU A 112 -7.93 19.00 11.42
C GLU A 112 -8.93 19.21 10.27
N LEU A 113 -10.15 18.68 10.39
CA LEU A 113 -11.21 18.77 9.40
C LEU A 113 -12.50 19.29 10.05
N ASP A 114 -13.22 20.15 9.34
CA ASP A 114 -14.61 20.48 9.62
C ASP A 114 -15.46 20.01 8.43
N ARG A 115 -16.26 18.96 8.64
CA ARG A 115 -17.04 18.37 7.54
C ARG A 115 -18.10 19.32 6.99
N VAL A 116 -18.61 20.25 7.80
CA VAL A 116 -19.65 21.20 7.39
C VAL A 116 -19.06 22.26 6.48
N VAL A 117 -17.90 22.81 6.85
CA VAL A 117 -17.16 23.79 6.03
C VAL A 117 -16.78 23.18 4.67
N GLU A 118 -16.28 21.95 4.68
CA GLU A 118 -15.87 21.24 3.46
C GLU A 118 -17.04 20.63 2.66
N ASN A 119 -18.29 20.81 3.12
CA ASN A 119 -19.50 20.24 2.51
C ASN A 119 -19.41 18.71 2.29
N LEU A 120 -18.81 18.01 3.24
CA LEU A 120 -18.78 16.55 3.28
C LEU A 120 -20.10 16.01 3.87
N PRO A 121 -20.52 14.79 3.49
CA PRO A 121 -21.77 14.21 3.96
C PRO A 121 -21.75 13.95 5.47
N ASP A 122 -22.89 14.17 6.11
CA ASP A 122 -23.11 13.83 7.52
C ASP A 122 -23.32 12.32 7.74
N GLU A 123 -23.48 11.91 9.00
CA GLU A 123 -23.63 10.50 9.37
C GLU A 123 -24.89 9.86 8.80
N GLU A 124 -26.00 10.60 8.71
CA GLU A 124 -27.26 10.11 8.17
C GLU A 124 -27.13 9.86 6.66
N THR A 125 -26.54 10.82 5.94
CA THR A 125 -26.26 10.73 4.50
C THR A 125 -25.32 9.56 4.21
N LEU A 126 -24.21 9.42 4.96
CA LEU A 126 -23.27 8.32 4.80
C LEU A 126 -23.93 6.95 5.06
N THR A 127 -24.81 6.87 6.05
CA THR A 127 -25.56 5.65 6.36
C THR A 127 -26.55 5.30 5.26
N SER A 128 -27.28 6.28 4.74
CA SER A 128 -28.18 6.11 3.59
C SER A 128 -27.43 5.68 2.33
N ARG A 129 -26.33 6.36 1.98
CA ARG A 129 -25.49 6.01 0.83
C ARG A 129 -24.95 4.58 0.92
N ARG A 130 -24.49 4.15 2.11
CA ARG A 130 -24.05 2.76 2.34
C ARG A 130 -25.14 1.74 2.01
N LYS A 131 -26.39 1.99 2.42
CA LYS A 131 -27.54 1.10 2.13
C LYS A 131 -27.82 0.97 0.64
N HIS A 132 -27.53 2.00 -0.15
CA HIS A 132 -27.71 2.04 -1.60
C HIS A 132 -26.45 1.66 -2.39
N GLY A 133 -25.37 1.23 -1.72
CA GLY A 133 -24.10 0.91 -2.39
C GLY A 133 -23.40 2.13 -3.00
N ILE A 134 -23.68 3.34 -2.52
CA ILE A 134 -23.08 4.59 -3.00
C ILE A 134 -21.91 4.97 -2.08
N GLY A 135 -20.75 5.29 -2.66
CA GLY A 135 -19.57 5.75 -1.92
C GLY A 135 -19.50 7.27 -1.75
N LEU A 136 -18.32 7.76 -1.34
CA LEU A 136 -17.93 9.14 -1.58
C LEU A 136 -17.70 9.38 -3.08
N THR A 137 -18.17 10.51 -3.57
CA THR A 137 -17.91 11.02 -4.93
C THR A 137 -16.45 11.50 -5.06
N ARG A 138 -15.96 11.68 -6.29
CA ARG A 138 -14.58 12.18 -6.52
C ARG A 138 -14.27 13.50 -5.82
N PRO A 139 -15.15 14.53 -5.83
CA PRO A 139 -14.90 15.77 -5.11
C PRO A 139 -14.79 15.57 -3.59
N GLU A 140 -15.60 14.70 -3.00
CA GLU A 140 -15.52 14.36 -1.57
C GLU A 140 -14.23 13.56 -1.27
N LEU A 141 -13.85 12.63 -2.14
CA LEU A 141 -12.59 11.88 -2.04
C LEU A 141 -11.37 12.81 -2.14
N ALA A 142 -11.43 13.85 -2.98
CA ALA A 142 -10.36 14.84 -3.11
C ALA A 142 -10.10 15.58 -1.80
N VAL A 143 -11.16 16.00 -1.11
CA VAL A 143 -11.07 16.62 0.22
C VAL A 143 -10.45 15.65 1.21
N VAL A 144 -11.01 14.44 1.34
CA VAL A 144 -10.51 13.43 2.30
C VAL A 144 -9.04 13.08 2.04
N LEU A 145 -8.64 12.96 0.77
CA LEU A 145 -7.25 12.71 0.38
C LEU A 145 -6.33 13.86 0.78
N ALA A 146 -6.74 15.12 0.52
CA ALA A 146 -5.95 16.30 0.84
C ALA A 146 -5.73 16.46 2.34
N TYR A 147 -6.78 16.37 3.16
CA TYR A 147 -6.65 16.45 4.62
C TYR A 147 -5.82 15.30 5.20
N SER A 148 -5.94 14.10 4.63
CA SER A 148 -5.10 12.96 5.04
C SER A 148 -3.61 13.21 4.74
N LYS A 149 -3.28 13.86 3.62
CA LYS A 149 -1.90 14.28 3.33
C LYS A 149 -1.41 15.33 4.32
N ILE A 150 -2.23 16.33 4.64
CA ILE A 150 -1.87 17.39 5.60
C ILE A 150 -1.58 16.79 6.97
N SER A 151 -2.48 15.94 7.48
CA SER A 151 -2.33 15.28 8.77
C SER A 151 -1.10 14.38 8.81
N LEU A 152 -0.87 13.57 7.77
CA LEU A 152 0.32 12.73 7.70
C LEU A 152 1.60 13.56 7.62
N ASN A 153 1.62 14.64 6.83
CA ASN A 153 2.78 15.50 6.70
C ASN A 153 3.19 16.10 8.06
N ARG A 154 2.23 16.61 8.84
CA ARG A 154 2.46 17.12 10.20
C ARG A 154 3.07 16.07 11.12
N GLN A 155 2.53 14.86 11.11
CA GLN A 155 3.05 13.76 11.94
C GLN A 155 4.47 13.33 11.52
N LEU A 156 4.77 13.35 10.22
CA LEU A 156 6.08 12.94 9.70
C LEU A 156 7.14 14.03 9.90
N ILE A 157 6.80 15.32 9.75
CA ILE A 157 7.75 16.42 9.96
C ILE A 157 8.14 16.58 11.43
N GLU A 158 7.29 16.16 12.37
CA GLU A 158 7.60 16.16 13.82
C GLU A 158 8.41 14.92 14.25
N SER A 159 8.61 13.96 13.35
CA SER A 159 9.36 12.73 13.63
C SER A 159 10.84 12.83 13.23
N ASP A 160 11.56 11.72 13.46
CA ASP A 160 12.94 11.47 13.02
C ASP A 160 13.02 10.86 11.60
N LEU A 161 11.89 10.65 10.91
CA LEU A 161 11.87 10.11 9.56
C LEU A 161 12.70 10.94 8.56
N PRO A 162 12.67 12.28 8.58
CA PRO A 162 13.48 13.08 7.65
C PRO A 162 14.99 12.93 7.86
N GLU A 163 15.46 12.43 9.01
CA GLU A 163 16.88 12.21 9.32
C GLU A 163 17.38 10.86 8.80
N ASP A 164 16.47 9.91 8.57
CA ASP A 164 16.82 8.58 8.11
C ASP A 164 17.48 8.64 6.72
N ARG A 165 18.67 8.03 6.64
CA ARG A 165 19.55 8.08 5.47
C ARG A 165 18.89 7.51 4.22
N TYR A 166 18.01 6.54 4.38
CA TYR A 166 17.27 5.95 3.26
C TYR A 166 16.45 7.03 2.51
N PHE A 167 15.81 7.93 3.25
CA PHE A 167 14.95 8.97 2.67
C PHE A 167 15.73 10.16 2.08
N ALA A 168 17.05 10.23 2.27
CA ALA A 168 17.89 11.21 1.57
C ALA A 168 17.82 11.03 0.04
N ALA A 169 17.54 9.81 -0.45
CA ALA A 169 17.33 9.56 -1.87
C ALA A 169 16.07 10.26 -2.42
N GLU A 170 15.02 10.45 -1.60
CA GLU A 170 13.82 11.17 -2.00
C GLU A 170 14.09 12.67 -2.17
N LEU A 171 14.93 13.25 -1.30
CA LEU A 171 15.42 14.63 -1.48
C LEU A 171 16.17 14.78 -2.79
N ALA A 172 17.05 13.84 -3.14
CA ALA A 172 17.76 13.91 -4.40
C ALA A 172 16.78 13.86 -5.59
N ARG A 173 15.82 12.91 -5.58
CA ARG A 173 14.83 12.73 -6.66
C ARG A 173 13.89 13.91 -6.86
N TYR A 174 13.68 14.73 -5.84
CA TYR A 174 12.92 15.96 -5.94
C TYR A 174 13.54 16.94 -6.97
N PHE A 175 14.88 17.01 -7.04
CA PHE A 175 15.57 17.94 -7.92
C PHE A 175 15.80 17.36 -9.33
N PRO A 176 15.82 18.21 -10.38
CA PRO A 176 16.22 17.83 -11.73
C PRO A 176 17.59 17.13 -11.79
N SER A 177 17.77 16.24 -12.75
CA SER A 177 18.93 15.38 -12.95
C SER A 177 20.23 16.15 -13.11
N ALA A 178 20.19 17.28 -13.83
CA ALA A 178 21.34 18.17 -13.99
C ALA A 178 21.78 18.79 -12.65
N VAL A 179 20.81 19.15 -11.80
CA VAL A 179 21.06 19.70 -10.45
C VAL A 179 21.60 18.61 -9.52
N ARG A 180 20.98 17.42 -9.54
CA ARG A 180 21.45 16.25 -8.78
C ARG A 180 22.92 15.94 -9.06
N ARG A 181 23.30 15.83 -10.35
CA ARG A 181 24.68 15.49 -10.73
C ARG A 181 25.68 16.58 -10.36
N ARG A 182 25.31 17.85 -10.50
CA ARG A 182 26.24 18.98 -10.31
C ARG A 182 26.38 19.42 -8.84
N PHE A 183 25.33 19.24 -8.03
CA PHE A 183 25.20 19.83 -6.70
C PHE A 183 24.77 18.83 -5.63
N GLU A 184 25.10 17.54 -5.79
CA GLU A 184 24.74 16.46 -4.86
C GLU A 184 25.04 16.81 -3.38
N LYS A 185 26.25 17.30 -3.10
CA LYS A 185 26.65 17.69 -1.73
C LYS A 185 25.80 18.87 -1.22
N ASP A 186 25.46 19.83 -2.07
CA ASP A 186 24.68 21.00 -1.67
C ASP A 186 23.21 20.64 -1.43
N ILE A 187 22.66 19.66 -2.17
CA ILE A 187 21.31 19.12 -1.95
C ILE A 187 21.21 18.52 -0.54
N GLY A 188 22.23 17.79 -0.09
CA GLY A 188 22.27 17.24 1.28
C GLY A 188 22.19 18.31 2.39
N HIS A 189 22.58 19.54 2.09
CA HIS A 189 22.54 20.69 3.00
C HIS A 189 21.39 21.67 2.68
N HIS A 190 20.39 21.24 1.90
CA HIS A 190 19.25 22.09 1.56
C HIS A 190 18.52 22.56 2.82
N LYS A 191 18.22 23.87 2.92
CA LYS A 191 17.58 24.45 4.12
C LYS A 191 16.22 23.82 4.44
N LEU A 192 15.47 23.46 3.41
CA LEU A 192 14.16 22.79 3.52
C LEU A 192 14.25 21.27 3.31
N ARG A 193 15.39 20.65 3.64
CA ARG A 193 15.60 19.21 3.45
C ARG A 193 14.51 18.40 4.14
N ARG A 194 14.14 18.75 5.37
CA ARG A 194 13.15 18.01 6.15
C ARG A 194 11.78 18.07 5.50
N GLU A 195 11.34 19.26 5.11
CA GLU A 195 10.05 19.56 4.50
C GLU A 195 9.89 18.88 3.15
N ILE A 196 10.93 18.90 2.30
CA ILE A 196 10.91 18.23 0.99
C ILE A 196 10.81 16.72 1.15
N ILE A 197 11.60 16.12 2.04
CA ILE A 197 11.56 14.67 2.30
C ILE A 197 10.18 14.25 2.79
N THR A 198 9.66 14.93 3.83
CA THR A 198 8.34 14.66 4.41
C THR A 198 7.25 14.74 3.34
N THR A 199 7.27 15.78 2.50
CA THR A 199 6.27 15.98 1.46
C THR A 199 6.35 14.89 0.38
N ALA A 200 7.56 14.51 -0.04
CA ALA A 200 7.77 13.44 -1.02
C ALA A 200 7.28 12.08 -0.49
N VAL A 201 7.62 11.74 0.76
CA VAL A 201 7.20 10.49 1.41
C VAL A 201 5.69 10.46 1.61
N THR A 202 5.09 11.56 2.10
CA THR A 202 3.64 11.69 2.28
C THR A 202 2.89 11.47 0.97
N ASN A 203 3.31 12.14 -0.10
CA ASN A 203 2.69 12.00 -1.42
C ASN A 203 2.86 10.59 -1.97
N SER A 204 4.06 10.01 -1.91
CA SER A 204 4.31 8.65 -2.37
C SER A 204 3.42 7.63 -1.65
N LEU A 205 3.21 7.80 -0.34
CA LEU A 205 2.46 6.86 0.47
C LEU A 205 0.95 7.02 0.22
N ILE A 206 0.41 8.23 0.37
CA ILE A 206 -1.03 8.48 0.26
C ILE A 206 -1.54 8.26 -1.17
N ASN A 207 -0.78 8.64 -2.20
CA ASN A 207 -1.22 8.43 -3.59
C ASN A 207 -1.31 6.93 -3.96
N ARG A 208 -0.59 6.05 -3.25
CA ARG A 208 -0.59 4.60 -3.52
C ARG A 208 -1.51 3.81 -2.59
N MET A 209 -1.60 4.21 -1.33
CA MET A 209 -2.30 3.45 -0.30
C MET A 209 -3.67 4.03 0.09
N GLY A 210 -3.91 5.28 -0.28
CA GLY A 210 -5.13 6.02 0.04
C GLY A 210 -5.13 6.61 1.47
N PRO A 211 -6.19 7.39 1.79
CA PRO A 211 -6.26 8.20 3.00
C PRO A 211 -6.36 7.38 4.30
N SER A 212 -6.99 6.21 4.26
CA SER A 212 -7.24 5.41 5.46
C SER A 212 -6.05 4.56 5.93
N PHE A 213 -5.04 4.36 5.08
CA PHE A 213 -4.03 3.34 5.33
C PHE A 213 -3.19 3.62 6.58
N VAL A 214 -2.59 4.80 6.71
CA VAL A 214 -1.71 5.10 7.86
C VAL A 214 -2.50 5.08 9.16
N LEU A 215 -3.68 5.72 9.16
CA LEU A 215 -4.56 5.75 10.31
C LEU A 215 -4.89 4.35 10.83
N ARG A 216 -5.28 3.44 9.93
CA ARG A 216 -5.60 2.07 10.29
C ARG A 216 -4.38 1.27 10.72
N ALA A 217 -3.27 1.42 10.01
CA ALA A 217 -2.02 0.75 10.38
C ALA A 217 -1.57 1.14 11.79
N ARG A 218 -1.69 2.43 12.15
CA ARG A 218 -1.42 2.92 13.50
C ARG A 218 -2.40 2.34 14.53
N ALA A 219 -3.70 2.34 14.24
CA ALA A 219 -4.71 1.79 15.14
C ALA A 219 -4.53 0.28 15.39
N GLU A 220 -4.12 -0.48 14.36
CA GLU A 220 -3.94 -1.94 14.45
C GLU A 220 -2.61 -2.34 15.12
N SER A 221 -1.53 -1.58 14.88
CA SER A 221 -0.18 -1.94 15.37
C SER A 221 0.29 -1.13 16.59
N GLY A 222 -0.41 -0.05 16.94
CA GLY A 222 0.06 0.94 17.91
C GLY A 222 1.34 1.66 17.49
N ALA A 223 1.73 1.61 16.20
CA ALA A 223 2.93 2.23 15.69
C ALA A 223 2.77 3.75 15.45
N ALA A 224 3.89 4.47 15.43
CA ALA A 224 3.92 5.86 14.99
C ALA A 224 3.78 5.95 13.46
N ALA A 225 3.35 7.10 12.94
CA ALA A 225 3.23 7.32 11.49
C ALA A 225 4.57 7.13 10.75
N ALA A 226 5.67 7.53 11.38
CA ALA A 226 7.02 7.34 10.86
C ALA A 226 7.37 5.86 10.67
N ASP A 227 7.01 5.00 11.63
CA ASP A 227 7.26 3.56 11.55
C ASP A 227 6.39 2.90 10.47
N VAL A 228 5.13 3.33 10.32
CA VAL A 228 4.26 2.88 9.23
C VAL A 228 4.88 3.25 7.88
N ALA A 229 5.40 4.48 7.74
CA ALA A 229 6.09 4.89 6.54
C ALA A 229 7.35 4.04 6.29
N ARG A 230 8.20 3.78 7.29
CA ARG A 230 9.38 2.91 7.15
C ARG A 230 9.01 1.49 6.71
N ALA A 231 8.06 0.87 7.38
CA ALA A 231 7.59 -0.48 7.06
C ALA A 231 6.97 -0.55 5.65
N TYR A 232 6.19 0.46 5.24
CA TYR A 232 5.69 0.59 3.88
C TYR A 232 6.82 0.70 2.85
N ASN A 233 7.86 1.51 3.13
CA ASN A 233 8.99 1.65 2.21
C ASN A 233 9.77 0.33 2.07
N ILE A 234 10.00 -0.40 3.17
CA ILE A 234 10.60 -1.74 3.12
C ILE A 234 9.78 -2.66 2.21
N ALA A 235 8.47 -2.78 2.46
CA ALA A 235 7.57 -3.61 1.67
C ALA A 235 7.56 -3.21 0.18
N ARG A 236 7.57 -1.91 -0.11
CA ARG A 236 7.62 -1.38 -1.49
C ARG A 236 8.90 -1.77 -2.22
N GLU A 237 10.05 -1.66 -1.57
CA GLU A 237 11.34 -1.98 -2.19
C GLU A 237 11.52 -3.48 -2.41
N ILE A 238 11.25 -4.31 -1.40
CA ILE A 238 11.49 -5.77 -1.51
C ILE A 238 10.58 -6.41 -2.57
N LEU A 239 9.39 -5.83 -2.81
CA LEU A 239 8.47 -6.27 -3.85
C LEU A 239 8.77 -5.65 -5.23
N GLY A 240 9.67 -4.65 -5.33
CA GLY A 240 9.99 -3.98 -6.59
C GLY A 240 8.81 -3.15 -7.15
N MET A 241 7.97 -2.58 -6.28
CA MET A 241 6.67 -2.01 -6.68
C MET A 241 6.77 -0.80 -7.62
N ARG A 242 7.88 -0.05 -7.60
CA ARG A 242 8.07 1.07 -8.54
C ARG A 242 8.07 0.60 -10.00
N ASP A 243 8.70 -0.54 -10.28
CA ASP A 243 8.74 -1.14 -11.62
C ASP A 243 7.35 -1.63 -12.05
N VAL A 244 6.62 -2.29 -11.14
CA VAL A 244 5.23 -2.73 -11.38
C VAL A 244 4.33 -1.54 -11.72
N TRP A 245 4.39 -0.47 -10.94
CA TRP A 245 3.58 0.73 -11.22
C TRP A 245 3.99 1.40 -12.53
N SER A 246 5.29 1.51 -12.83
CA SER A 246 5.74 2.07 -14.10
C SER A 246 5.22 1.27 -15.31
N LYS A 247 5.21 -0.06 -15.22
CA LYS A 247 4.66 -0.94 -16.27
C LYS A 247 3.15 -0.79 -16.41
N LEU A 248 2.42 -0.63 -15.30
CA LEU A 248 0.99 -0.36 -15.32
C LEU A 248 0.67 1.00 -15.96
N GLU A 249 1.41 2.05 -15.62
CA GLU A 249 1.21 3.39 -16.17
C GLU A 249 1.54 3.45 -17.67
N ALA A 250 2.49 2.64 -18.14
CA ALA A 250 2.78 2.50 -19.57
C ALA A 250 1.64 1.87 -20.39
N LEU A 251 0.60 1.35 -19.74
CA LEU A 251 -0.61 0.82 -20.37
C LEU A 251 -1.74 1.84 -20.50
N ASP A 252 -1.52 3.10 -20.10
CA ASP A 252 -2.50 4.17 -20.28
C ASP A 252 -2.94 4.26 -21.74
N ASN A 253 -4.26 4.29 -21.96
CA ASN A 253 -4.91 4.27 -23.26
C ASN A 253 -4.64 3.01 -24.12
N ARG A 254 -4.10 1.94 -23.53
CA ARG A 254 -3.85 0.65 -24.22
C ARG A 254 -4.72 -0.48 -23.68
N VAL A 255 -5.09 -0.43 -22.40
CA VAL A 255 -6.00 -1.38 -21.75
C VAL A 255 -7.14 -0.63 -21.07
N PRO A 256 -8.27 -1.29 -20.74
CA PRO A 256 -9.34 -0.64 -19.97
C PRO A 256 -8.81 -0.11 -18.62
N SER A 257 -9.09 1.15 -18.30
CA SER A 257 -8.58 1.79 -17.06
C SER A 257 -9.00 1.03 -15.79
N ARG A 258 -10.17 0.36 -15.82
CA ARG A 258 -10.63 -0.51 -14.73
C ARG A 258 -9.61 -1.61 -14.41
N ALA A 259 -8.97 -2.20 -15.41
CA ALA A 259 -7.96 -3.24 -15.20
C ALA A 259 -6.72 -2.68 -14.48
N GLN A 260 -6.28 -1.47 -14.84
CA GLN A 260 -5.19 -0.79 -14.14
C GLN A 260 -5.56 -0.45 -12.69
N TYR A 261 -6.78 0.04 -12.44
CA TYR A 261 -7.25 0.38 -11.08
C TYR A 261 -7.37 -0.85 -10.18
N VAL A 262 -7.87 -1.98 -10.70
CA VAL A 262 -7.86 -3.26 -9.98
C VAL A 262 -6.43 -3.70 -9.68
N ALA A 263 -5.50 -3.59 -10.63
CA ALA A 263 -4.09 -3.90 -10.39
C ALA A 263 -3.46 -3.01 -9.31
N TYR A 264 -3.76 -1.69 -9.28
CA TYR A 264 -3.31 -0.82 -8.19
C TYR A 264 -3.88 -1.24 -6.85
N ALA A 265 -5.15 -1.62 -6.78
CA ALA A 265 -5.76 -2.16 -5.57
C ALA A 265 -5.06 -3.44 -5.09
N ASP A 266 -4.69 -4.35 -6.00
CA ASP A 266 -3.92 -5.55 -5.68
C ASP A 266 -2.54 -5.20 -5.09
N THR A 267 -1.85 -4.20 -5.65
CA THR A 267 -0.58 -3.72 -5.06
C THR A 267 -0.78 -3.15 -3.66
N ALA A 268 -1.82 -2.34 -3.44
CA ALA A 268 -2.11 -1.73 -2.14
C ALA A 268 -2.54 -2.76 -1.10
N ARG A 269 -3.23 -3.83 -1.51
CA ARG A 269 -3.62 -4.94 -0.64
C ARG A 269 -2.39 -5.66 -0.08
N LEU A 270 -1.48 -6.10 -0.95
CA LEU A 270 -0.26 -6.80 -0.51
C LEU A 270 0.68 -5.87 0.27
N LEU A 271 0.84 -4.61 -0.16
CA LEU A 271 1.66 -3.64 0.56
C LEU A 271 1.14 -3.38 1.97
N ARG A 272 -0.18 -3.26 2.15
CA ARG A 272 -0.79 -3.12 3.48
C ARG A 272 -0.46 -4.34 4.33
N HIS A 273 -0.60 -5.52 3.74
CA HIS A 273 -0.35 -6.77 4.41
C HIS A 273 1.09 -6.88 4.92
N LEU A 274 2.09 -6.70 4.04
CA LEU A 274 3.50 -6.76 4.43
C LEU A 274 3.90 -5.63 5.39
N THR A 275 3.33 -4.43 5.23
CA THR A 275 3.58 -3.32 6.15
C THR A 275 3.16 -3.69 7.57
N LEU A 276 1.95 -4.22 7.74
CA LEU A 276 1.42 -4.64 9.03
C LEU A 276 2.24 -5.78 9.64
N TRP A 277 2.66 -6.75 8.82
CA TRP A 277 3.54 -7.83 9.26
C TRP A 277 4.86 -7.27 9.83
N LEU A 278 5.51 -6.33 9.12
CA LEU A 278 6.77 -5.71 9.55
C LEU A 278 6.59 -4.91 10.84
N LEU A 279 5.48 -4.19 10.98
CA LEU A 279 5.15 -3.44 12.21
C LEU A 279 4.90 -4.36 13.41
N ARG A 280 4.42 -5.58 13.19
CA ARG A 280 4.20 -6.56 14.26
C ARG A 280 5.47 -7.31 14.66
N HIS A 281 6.25 -7.78 13.68
CA HIS A 281 7.33 -8.73 13.93
C HIS A 281 8.72 -8.08 13.96
N ARG A 282 8.90 -6.89 13.38
CA ARG A 282 10.20 -6.22 13.25
C ARG A 282 10.21 -4.79 13.78
N ARG A 283 9.23 -4.37 14.60
CA ARG A 283 9.10 -2.98 15.08
C ARG A 283 10.38 -2.39 15.67
N ALA A 284 11.07 -3.15 16.52
CA ALA A 284 12.28 -2.71 17.19
C ALA A 284 13.50 -2.55 16.25
N SER A 285 13.42 -3.05 15.02
CA SER A 285 14.51 -3.09 14.04
C SER A 285 14.09 -2.56 12.66
N LEU A 286 13.13 -1.62 12.60
CA LEU A 286 12.64 -0.97 11.36
C LEU A 286 13.66 -0.01 10.72
N ASN A 287 14.89 -0.47 10.48
CA ASN A 287 15.83 0.22 9.63
C ASN A 287 15.57 -0.17 8.16
N VAL A 288 15.26 0.81 7.32
CA VAL A 288 14.85 0.55 5.92
C VAL A 288 16.00 -0.06 5.11
N ASP A 289 17.19 0.55 5.13
CA ASP A 289 18.36 0.09 4.37
C ASP A 289 18.79 -1.33 4.74
N GLN A 290 18.80 -1.65 6.04
CA GLN A 290 19.15 -2.98 6.54
C GLN A 290 18.08 -4.00 6.12
N SER A 291 16.81 -3.72 6.38
CA SER A 291 15.71 -4.64 6.06
C SER A 291 15.63 -4.92 4.56
N VAL A 292 15.81 -3.90 3.72
CA VAL A 292 15.83 -4.07 2.26
C VAL A 292 17.02 -4.94 1.83
N ARG A 293 18.21 -4.72 2.38
CA ARG A 293 19.38 -5.58 2.09
C ARG A 293 19.16 -7.04 2.49
N GLU A 294 18.56 -7.27 3.65
CA GLU A 294 18.28 -8.62 4.16
C GLU A 294 17.19 -9.34 3.36
N LEU A 295 16.12 -8.63 3.00
CA LEU A 295 14.90 -9.27 2.48
C LEU A 295 14.78 -9.26 0.95
N SER A 296 15.51 -8.40 0.22
CA SER A 296 15.34 -8.27 -1.24
C SER A 296 15.69 -9.54 -2.00
N ALA A 297 16.88 -10.12 -1.76
CA ALA A 297 17.29 -11.33 -2.48
C ALA A 297 16.43 -12.55 -2.11
N PRO A 298 16.11 -12.82 -0.82
CA PRO A 298 15.15 -13.87 -0.47
C PRO A 298 13.76 -13.66 -1.07
N MET A 299 13.23 -12.42 -1.09
CA MET A 299 11.94 -12.12 -1.71
C MET A 299 11.95 -12.39 -3.22
N GLN A 300 13.04 -12.03 -3.93
CA GLN A 300 13.19 -12.36 -5.35
C GLN A 300 13.23 -13.87 -5.59
N ALA A 301 13.96 -14.61 -4.75
CA ALA A 301 14.02 -16.07 -4.83
C ALA A 301 12.64 -16.71 -4.57
N LEU A 302 11.87 -16.18 -3.61
CA LEU A 302 10.50 -16.61 -3.36
C LEU A 302 9.62 -16.39 -4.58
N ARG A 303 9.60 -15.16 -5.12
CA ARG A 303 8.76 -14.81 -6.28
C ARG A 303 9.06 -15.69 -7.50
N ALA A 304 10.34 -16.01 -7.74
CA ALA A 304 10.72 -16.93 -8.81
C ALA A 304 10.23 -18.38 -8.57
N ALA A 305 10.15 -18.81 -7.31
CA ALA A 305 9.71 -20.16 -6.96
C ALA A 305 8.19 -20.32 -6.90
N VAL A 306 7.45 -19.25 -6.58
CA VAL A 306 5.99 -19.27 -6.33
C VAL A 306 5.21 -20.00 -7.42
N PRO A 307 5.35 -19.71 -8.73
CA PRO A 307 4.55 -20.38 -9.76
C PRO A 307 4.64 -21.91 -9.75
N GLN A 308 5.75 -22.47 -9.27
CA GLN A 308 5.98 -23.92 -9.17
C GLN A 308 5.81 -24.47 -7.74
N ALA A 309 5.64 -23.59 -6.75
CA ALA A 309 5.52 -23.96 -5.35
C ALA A 309 4.07 -24.03 -4.87
N LEU A 310 3.16 -23.31 -5.52
CA LEU A 310 1.76 -23.24 -5.12
C LEU A 310 1.08 -24.62 -5.12
N SER A 311 0.21 -24.83 -4.15
CA SER A 311 -0.68 -25.99 -4.01
C SER A 311 -1.99 -25.51 -3.38
N GLY A 312 -3.07 -26.28 -3.51
CA GLY A 312 -4.36 -25.93 -2.90
C GLY A 312 -5.00 -24.65 -3.46
N SER A 313 -5.72 -23.91 -2.61
CA SER A 313 -6.46 -22.72 -3.01
C SER A 313 -5.59 -21.58 -3.58
N PRO A 314 -4.35 -21.33 -3.10
CA PRO A 314 -3.45 -20.35 -3.72
C PRO A 314 -3.09 -20.68 -5.18
N ALA A 315 -2.91 -21.95 -5.54
CA ALA A 315 -2.61 -22.35 -6.92
C ALA A 315 -3.79 -22.01 -7.86
N GLU A 316 -5.02 -22.28 -7.40
CA GLU A 316 -6.23 -21.96 -8.15
C GLU A 316 -6.44 -20.44 -8.27
N ARG A 317 -6.24 -19.68 -7.19
CA ARG A 317 -6.28 -18.20 -7.24
C ARG A 317 -5.28 -17.63 -8.25
N TYR A 318 -4.06 -18.16 -8.28
CA TYR A 318 -3.04 -17.73 -9.22
C TYR A 318 -3.45 -18.00 -10.67
N ARG A 319 -3.95 -19.21 -10.95
CA ARG A 319 -4.43 -19.60 -12.29
C ARG A 319 -5.60 -18.74 -12.77
N LEU A 320 -6.58 -18.50 -11.89
CA LEU A 320 -7.73 -17.63 -12.19
C LEU A 320 -7.29 -16.18 -12.43
N ALA A 321 -6.38 -15.66 -11.60
CA ALA A 321 -5.85 -14.31 -11.77
C ALA A 321 -5.10 -14.15 -13.10
N LEU A 322 -4.29 -15.14 -13.51
CA LEU A 322 -3.63 -15.13 -14.82
C LEU A 322 -4.65 -15.06 -15.97
N ALA A 323 -5.72 -15.85 -15.91
CA ALA A 323 -6.77 -15.84 -16.93
C ALA A 323 -7.50 -14.49 -16.97
N GLU A 324 -7.91 -13.96 -15.81
CA GLU A 324 -8.58 -12.65 -15.66
C GLU A 324 -7.72 -11.52 -16.25
N LEU A 325 -6.44 -11.44 -15.85
CA LEU A 325 -5.53 -10.39 -16.27
C LEU A 325 -5.18 -10.50 -17.77
N GLY A 326 -5.06 -11.72 -18.29
CA GLY A 326 -4.88 -11.97 -19.72
C GLY A 326 -6.09 -11.53 -20.55
N GLN A 327 -7.31 -11.87 -20.11
CA GLN A 327 -8.55 -11.42 -20.74
C GLN A 327 -8.71 -9.89 -20.70
N ALA A 328 -8.21 -9.24 -19.66
CA ALA A 328 -8.17 -7.79 -19.55
C ALA A 328 -7.12 -7.11 -20.46
N GLY A 329 -6.33 -7.88 -21.20
CA GLY A 329 -5.36 -7.38 -22.19
C GLY A 329 -3.99 -7.01 -21.61
N LEU A 330 -3.68 -7.43 -20.38
CA LEU A 330 -2.37 -7.14 -19.79
C LEU A 330 -1.28 -8.02 -20.43
N PRO A 331 -0.07 -7.46 -20.68
CA PRO A 331 1.05 -8.27 -21.17
C PRO A 331 1.38 -9.42 -20.21
N ALA A 332 1.65 -10.61 -20.76
CA ALA A 332 1.85 -11.83 -19.97
C ALA A 332 2.86 -11.71 -18.82
N PRO A 333 4.03 -11.05 -18.97
CA PRO A 333 4.95 -10.87 -17.84
C PRO A 333 4.38 -10.02 -16.69
N LEU A 334 3.58 -9.00 -17.02
CA LEU A 334 2.92 -8.15 -16.02
C LEU A 334 1.73 -8.89 -15.38
N ALA A 335 0.95 -9.63 -16.18
CA ALA A 335 -0.14 -10.47 -15.67
C ALA A 335 0.38 -11.50 -14.66
N ALA A 336 1.50 -12.18 -14.96
CA ALA A 336 2.13 -13.11 -14.02
C ALA A 336 2.59 -12.41 -12.73
N THR A 337 3.24 -11.24 -12.87
CA THR A 337 3.66 -10.44 -11.71
C THR A 337 2.48 -10.06 -10.83
N LEU A 338 1.35 -9.63 -11.40
CA LEU A 338 0.16 -9.23 -10.65
C LEU A 338 -0.58 -10.43 -10.03
N ALA A 339 -0.64 -11.55 -10.74
CA ALA A 339 -1.19 -12.80 -10.21
C ALA A 339 -0.39 -13.30 -8.99
N GLU A 340 0.94 -13.19 -9.01
CA GLU A 340 1.80 -13.49 -7.86
C GLU A 340 1.40 -12.63 -6.64
N LEU A 341 1.08 -11.34 -6.83
CA LEU A 341 0.74 -10.47 -5.71
C LEU A 341 -0.49 -10.95 -4.94
N ARG A 342 -1.39 -11.71 -5.57
CA ARG A 342 -2.62 -12.27 -4.96
C ARG A 342 -2.38 -13.53 -4.11
N VAL A 343 -1.14 -14.04 -4.08
CA VAL A 343 -0.78 -15.27 -3.35
C VAL A 343 0.45 -15.11 -2.45
N LEU A 344 1.00 -13.89 -2.36
CA LEU A 344 2.20 -13.57 -1.57
C LEU A 344 1.89 -13.07 -0.14
N ASP A 345 0.67 -13.31 0.37
CA ASP A 345 0.29 -12.81 1.69
C ASP A 345 1.15 -13.42 2.82
N ASN A 346 1.60 -14.68 2.68
CA ASN A 346 2.48 -15.34 3.65
C ASN A 346 3.97 -15.20 3.29
N ALA A 347 4.34 -14.26 2.41
CA ALA A 347 5.70 -14.18 1.88
C ALA A 347 6.75 -13.96 2.97
N LEU A 348 6.53 -13.02 3.90
CA LEU A 348 7.50 -12.74 4.96
C LEU A 348 7.58 -13.87 5.99
N ASP A 349 6.48 -14.57 6.25
CA ASP A 349 6.47 -15.76 7.09
C ASP A 349 7.32 -16.89 6.47
N ILE A 350 7.19 -17.12 5.16
CA ILE A 350 8.01 -18.09 4.42
C ILE A 350 9.49 -17.71 4.50
N LEU A 351 9.84 -16.42 4.31
CA LEU A 351 11.23 -15.96 4.40
C LEU A 351 11.81 -16.13 5.81
N GLU A 352 11.04 -15.83 6.85
CA GLU A 352 11.45 -16.00 8.24
C GLU A 352 11.65 -17.48 8.58
N CYS A 353 10.75 -18.35 8.14
CA CYS A 353 10.91 -19.81 8.28
C CYS A 353 12.15 -20.32 7.57
N ALA A 354 12.38 -19.91 6.31
CA ALA A 354 13.56 -20.30 5.55
C ALA A 354 14.86 -19.89 6.25
N SER A 355 14.90 -18.66 6.77
CA SER A 355 16.05 -18.13 7.52
C SER A 355 16.28 -18.89 8.83
N THR A 356 15.22 -19.13 9.61
CA THR A 356 15.32 -19.80 10.93
C THR A 356 15.74 -21.25 10.80
N MET A 357 15.22 -21.95 9.78
CA MET A 357 15.55 -23.35 9.50
C MET A 357 16.85 -23.51 8.67
N ARG A 358 17.44 -22.41 8.20
CA ARG A 358 18.62 -22.38 7.30
C ARG A 358 18.42 -23.23 6.03
N GLN A 359 17.24 -23.12 5.42
CA GLN A 359 16.88 -23.84 4.19
C GLN A 359 16.69 -22.88 3.01
N GLY A 360 16.68 -23.44 1.80
CA GLY A 360 16.44 -22.67 0.58
C GLY A 360 15.01 -22.15 0.52
N VAL A 361 14.84 -20.86 0.19
CA VAL A 361 13.53 -20.18 0.13
C VAL A 361 12.54 -20.92 -0.75
N GLY A 362 12.96 -21.41 -1.92
CA GLY A 362 12.08 -22.16 -2.83
C GLY A 362 11.59 -23.50 -2.26
N GLU A 363 12.43 -24.21 -1.51
CA GLU A 363 12.06 -25.47 -0.85
C GLU A 363 11.12 -25.21 0.34
N THR A 364 11.40 -24.16 1.11
CA THR A 364 10.50 -23.71 2.18
C THR A 364 9.14 -23.31 1.63
N ALA A 365 9.08 -22.57 0.52
CA ALA A 365 7.82 -22.19 -0.12
C ALA A 365 7.01 -23.41 -0.59
N LYS A 366 7.68 -24.37 -1.26
CA LYS A 366 7.04 -25.64 -1.68
C LYS A 366 6.48 -26.41 -0.48
N THR A 367 7.26 -26.51 0.59
CA THR A 367 6.83 -27.19 1.82
C THR A 367 5.66 -26.44 2.47
N TRP A 368 5.72 -25.11 2.54
CA TRP A 368 4.66 -24.27 3.10
C TRP A 368 3.33 -24.55 2.39
N PHE A 369 3.27 -24.34 1.08
CA PHE A 369 2.02 -24.50 0.32
C PHE A 369 1.54 -25.96 0.30
N ALA A 370 2.44 -26.94 0.25
CA ALA A 370 2.05 -28.35 0.32
C ALA A 370 1.43 -28.69 1.68
N VAL A 371 2.02 -28.22 2.78
CA VAL A 371 1.51 -28.46 4.14
C VAL A 371 0.19 -27.74 4.36
N THR A 372 0.07 -26.46 4.00
CA THR A 372 -1.17 -25.71 4.20
C THR A 372 -2.31 -26.29 3.39
N ALA A 373 -2.07 -26.68 2.13
CA ALA A 373 -3.07 -27.33 1.30
C ALA A 373 -3.47 -28.73 1.81
N ALA A 374 -2.48 -29.55 2.22
CA ALA A 374 -2.73 -30.90 2.70
C ALA A 374 -3.53 -30.92 4.00
N LEU A 375 -3.41 -29.85 4.79
CA LEU A 375 -4.11 -29.69 6.06
C LEU A 375 -5.35 -28.78 5.93
N LYS A 376 -5.69 -28.19 4.77
CA LYS A 376 -6.82 -27.23 4.65
C LYS A 376 -6.63 -25.94 5.46
N LEU A 377 -5.39 -25.56 5.78
CA LEU A 377 -5.08 -24.27 6.40
C LEU A 377 -5.31 -23.11 5.42
N ASP A 378 -5.07 -23.35 4.13
CA ASP A 378 -5.39 -22.43 3.05
C ASP A 378 -6.89 -22.14 2.94
N TRP A 379 -7.73 -23.18 3.09
CA TRP A 379 -9.18 -23.02 3.17
C TRP A 379 -9.60 -22.21 4.41
N LEU A 380 -8.94 -22.44 5.56
CA LEU A 380 -9.23 -21.70 6.78
C LEU A 380 -8.91 -20.20 6.62
N GLU A 381 -7.77 -19.85 6.01
CA GLU A 381 -7.41 -18.46 5.70
C GLU A 381 -8.44 -17.80 4.76
N ASP A 382 -8.96 -18.56 3.79
CA ASP A 382 -10.00 -18.10 2.86
C ASP A 382 -11.32 -17.83 3.58
N GLN A 383 -11.76 -18.74 4.46
CA GLN A 383 -12.99 -18.55 5.24
C GLN A 383 -12.90 -17.34 6.16
N ILE A 384 -11.79 -17.22 6.91
CA ILE A 384 -11.54 -16.06 7.76
C ILE A 384 -11.56 -14.78 6.93
N SER A 385 -11.03 -14.82 5.71
CA SER A 385 -11.00 -13.65 4.84
C SER A 385 -12.36 -13.27 4.25
N SER A 386 -13.24 -14.26 4.02
CA SER A 386 -14.60 -14.05 3.54
C SER A 386 -15.60 -13.64 4.62
N LEU A 387 -15.24 -13.69 5.90
CA LEU A 387 -16.12 -13.27 7.00
C LEU A 387 -16.65 -11.85 6.78
N ALA A 388 -17.97 -11.73 6.77
CA ALA A 388 -18.65 -10.45 6.76
C ALA A 388 -18.34 -9.66 8.04
N VAL A 389 -18.19 -8.34 7.90
CA VAL A 389 -17.85 -7.45 9.01
C VAL A 389 -18.85 -6.30 9.04
N ASP A 390 -19.75 -6.37 10.01
CA ASP A 390 -20.81 -5.37 10.19
C ASP A 390 -20.50 -4.38 11.31
N SER A 391 -19.54 -4.71 12.18
CA SER A 391 -19.12 -3.87 13.30
C SER A 391 -17.59 -3.73 13.42
N THR A 392 -17.14 -2.71 14.14
CA THR A 392 -15.72 -2.52 14.48
C THR A 392 -15.17 -3.71 15.27
N LEU A 393 -15.96 -4.29 16.18
CA LEU A 393 -15.54 -5.45 16.97
C LEU A 393 -15.31 -6.68 16.10
N GLN A 394 -16.21 -6.97 15.15
CA GLN A 394 -16.01 -8.05 14.17
C GLN A 394 -14.80 -7.79 13.26
N ALA A 395 -14.51 -6.52 12.92
CA ALA A 395 -13.31 -6.17 12.17
C ALA A 395 -12.04 -6.57 12.94
N THR A 396 -11.99 -6.23 14.23
CA THR A 396 -10.90 -6.60 15.14
C THR A 396 -10.81 -8.12 15.32
N ALA A 397 -11.94 -8.80 15.53
CA ALA A 397 -11.97 -10.25 15.66
C ALA A 397 -11.42 -10.96 14.41
N ARG A 398 -11.76 -10.47 13.21
CA ARG A 398 -11.27 -11.04 11.94
C ARG A 398 -9.76 -10.86 11.80
N ILE A 399 -9.23 -9.72 12.25
CA ILE A 399 -7.78 -9.49 12.31
C ILE A 399 -7.15 -10.51 13.28
N GLY A 400 -7.72 -10.68 14.48
CA GLY A 400 -7.25 -11.66 15.46
C GLY A 400 -7.21 -13.09 14.92
N LEU A 401 -8.29 -13.55 14.27
CA LEU A 401 -8.36 -14.87 13.64
C LEU A 401 -7.29 -15.05 12.55
N ARG A 402 -7.07 -14.04 11.70
CA ARG A 402 -6.01 -14.09 10.67
C ARG A 402 -4.63 -14.26 11.31
N GLU A 403 -4.33 -13.50 12.35
CA GLU A 403 -3.03 -13.59 13.02
C GLU A 403 -2.84 -14.93 13.73
N ALA A 404 -3.88 -15.45 14.39
CA ALA A 404 -3.85 -16.78 15.01
C ALA A 404 -3.64 -17.89 13.97
N SER A 405 -4.35 -17.83 12.84
CA SER A 405 -4.17 -18.74 11.69
C SER A 405 -2.73 -18.74 11.18
N ARG A 406 -2.13 -17.56 11.00
CA ARG A 406 -0.73 -17.44 10.52
C ARG A 406 0.29 -17.94 11.53
N ALA A 407 0.07 -17.65 12.81
CA ALA A 407 0.92 -18.19 13.87
C ALA A 407 0.85 -19.72 13.92
N LEU A 408 -0.35 -20.29 13.72
CA LEU A 408 -0.55 -21.73 13.61
C LEU A 408 0.17 -22.31 12.39
N GLU A 409 0.04 -21.68 11.20
CA GLU A 409 0.75 -22.10 9.99
C GLU A 409 2.28 -22.13 10.20
N ARG A 410 2.87 -21.04 10.70
CA ARG A 410 4.32 -20.98 10.99
C ARG A 410 4.75 -22.12 11.91
N LYS A 411 3.99 -22.37 12.97
CA LYS A 411 4.27 -23.41 13.97
C LYS A 411 4.17 -24.81 13.36
N ILE A 412 3.14 -25.08 12.56
CA ILE A 412 2.95 -26.38 11.91
C ILE A 412 4.05 -26.61 10.86
N VAL A 413 4.27 -25.66 9.96
CA VAL A 413 5.27 -25.77 8.90
C VAL A 413 6.67 -25.96 9.50
N GLY A 414 7.03 -25.19 10.52
CA GLY A 414 8.31 -25.36 11.23
C GLY A 414 8.48 -26.76 11.85
N ARG A 415 7.42 -27.32 12.45
CA ARG A 415 7.43 -28.68 13.00
C ARG A 415 7.53 -29.75 11.91
N VAL A 416 6.82 -29.57 10.80
CA VAL A 416 6.87 -30.48 9.65
C VAL A 416 8.28 -30.50 9.06
N MET A 417 8.88 -29.33 8.85
CA MET A 417 10.27 -29.20 8.35
C MET A 417 11.26 -29.88 9.30
N ALA A 418 11.15 -29.64 10.61
CA ALA A 418 12.02 -30.26 11.62
C ALA A 418 11.89 -31.79 11.68
N SER A 419 10.72 -32.35 11.38
CA SER A 419 10.50 -33.80 11.34
C SER A 419 10.97 -34.50 10.05
N GLY A 420 11.46 -33.73 9.07
CA GLY A 420 11.92 -34.25 7.79
C GLY A 420 10.80 -34.53 6.78
N GLY A 421 9.66 -33.83 6.88
CA GLY A 421 8.58 -33.85 5.89
C GLY A 421 7.20 -34.23 6.44
N LEU A 422 6.16 -33.88 5.67
CA LEU A 422 4.76 -34.01 6.07
C LEU A 422 4.37 -35.44 6.45
N GLU A 423 4.80 -36.44 5.67
CA GLU A 423 4.43 -37.84 5.92
C GLU A 423 5.01 -38.37 7.25
N ARG A 424 6.29 -38.05 7.55
CA ARG A 424 6.90 -38.42 8.84
C ARG A 424 6.23 -37.73 10.01
N TRP A 425 5.86 -36.47 9.83
CA TRP A 425 5.11 -35.70 10.83
C TRP A 425 3.74 -36.32 11.12
N ARG A 426 3.00 -36.70 10.06
CA ARG A 426 1.69 -37.37 10.15
C ARG A 426 1.76 -38.67 10.94
N THR A 427 2.75 -39.52 10.67
CA THR A 427 2.93 -40.78 11.42
C THR A 427 3.10 -40.56 12.92
N HIS A 428 3.78 -39.48 13.34
CA HIS A 428 4.01 -39.17 14.75
C HIS A 428 2.82 -38.47 15.44
N ARG A 429 1.86 -37.92 14.67
CA ARG A 429 0.75 -37.10 15.18
C ARG A 429 -0.65 -37.63 14.81
N GLY A 430 -0.72 -38.86 14.29
CA GLY A 430 -1.89 -39.39 13.59
C GLY A 430 -3.23 -39.22 14.30
N SER A 431 -3.32 -39.50 15.60
CA SER A 431 -4.60 -39.39 16.34
C SER A 431 -5.08 -37.95 16.50
N THR A 432 -4.20 -37.04 16.92
CA THR A 432 -4.51 -35.60 17.07
C THR A 432 -4.83 -34.97 15.72
N LEU A 433 -4.11 -35.36 14.66
CA LEU A 433 -4.35 -34.82 13.33
C LEU A 433 -5.71 -35.27 12.77
N ALA A 434 -6.06 -36.55 12.94
CA ALA A 434 -7.34 -37.09 12.49
C ALA A 434 -8.54 -36.50 13.26
N GLU A 435 -8.35 -36.09 14.51
CA GLU A 435 -9.36 -35.32 15.25
C GLU A 435 -9.56 -33.93 14.65
N TRP A 436 -8.46 -33.20 14.44
CA TRP A 436 -8.52 -31.87 13.84
C TRP A 436 -9.08 -31.87 12.41
N GLU A 437 -8.68 -32.83 11.57
CA GLU A 437 -9.22 -33.00 10.21
C GLU A 437 -10.73 -33.26 10.22
N ARG A 438 -11.25 -34.00 11.22
CA ARG A 438 -12.70 -34.19 11.40
C ARG A 438 -13.39 -32.89 11.78
N THR A 439 -12.84 -32.12 12.72
CA THR A 439 -13.38 -30.81 13.12
C THR A 439 -13.45 -29.85 11.94
N VAL A 440 -12.37 -29.76 11.14
CA VAL A 440 -12.34 -28.91 9.94
C VAL A 440 -13.36 -29.39 8.91
N ALA A 441 -13.48 -30.69 8.67
CA ALA A 441 -14.46 -31.26 7.74
C ALA A 441 -15.91 -31.01 8.20
N GLU A 442 -16.17 -31.10 9.50
CA GLU A 442 -17.47 -30.82 10.09
C GLU A 442 -17.85 -29.35 9.86
N ILE A 443 -16.96 -28.41 10.20
CA ILE A 443 -17.21 -26.98 10.02
C ILE A 443 -17.36 -26.62 8.54
N ALA A 444 -16.56 -27.21 7.66
CA ALA A 444 -16.68 -27.03 6.21
C ALA A 444 -18.00 -27.59 5.65
N GLY A 445 -18.55 -28.64 6.26
CA GLY A 445 -19.80 -29.28 5.85
C GLY A 445 -21.07 -28.54 6.28
N HIS A 446 -21.01 -27.74 7.35
CA HIS A 446 -22.17 -27.01 7.91
C HIS A 446 -22.54 -25.72 7.16
N GLY A 447 -21.83 -25.34 6.09
CA GLY A 447 -22.13 -24.16 5.27
C GLY A 447 -21.27 -22.95 5.66
N ALA A 448 -21.90 -21.77 5.82
CA ALA A 448 -21.17 -20.52 6.05
C ALA A 448 -20.50 -20.52 7.44
N SER A 449 -19.16 -20.55 7.47
CA SER A 449 -18.41 -20.50 8.72
C SER A 449 -18.54 -19.14 9.41
N ASP A 450 -18.73 -19.15 10.73
CA ASP A 450 -18.77 -17.95 11.55
C ASP A 450 -17.48 -17.75 12.38
N PHE A 451 -17.40 -16.64 13.11
CA PHE A 451 -16.24 -16.33 13.94
C PHE A 451 -15.95 -17.40 14.99
N ALA A 452 -16.99 -17.99 15.59
CA ALA A 452 -16.84 -18.98 16.65
C ALA A 452 -16.30 -20.30 16.10
N SER A 453 -16.90 -20.79 15.01
CA SER A 453 -16.49 -22.01 14.33
C SER A 453 -15.03 -21.94 13.88
N LEU A 454 -14.63 -20.81 13.29
CA LEU A 454 -13.25 -20.63 12.82
C LEU A 454 -12.25 -20.48 13.98
N SER A 455 -12.68 -19.96 15.13
CA SER A 455 -11.85 -19.94 16.35
C SER A 455 -11.57 -21.37 16.85
N VAL A 456 -12.57 -22.25 16.81
CA VAL A 456 -12.42 -23.67 17.21
C VAL A 456 -11.40 -24.40 16.32
N CYS A 457 -11.28 -24.05 15.04
CA CYS A 457 -10.23 -24.63 14.18
C CYS A 457 -8.80 -24.20 14.56
N LEU A 458 -8.65 -23.09 15.28
CA LEU A 458 -7.36 -22.47 15.60
C LEU A 458 -6.82 -22.82 16.99
N ASP A 459 -7.72 -23.19 17.92
CA ASP A 459 -7.39 -23.69 19.25
C ASP A 459 -6.81 -25.12 19.19
#